data_AF-A0A814TKR4-F1
#
_entry.id   AF-A0A814TKR4-F1
#
_cell.length_a   1.000
_cell.length_b   1.000
_cell.length_c   1.000
_cell.angle_alpha   90.00
_cell.angle_beta   90.00
_cell.angle_gamma   90.00
#
_symmetry.space_group_name_H-M   'P 1'
#
loop_
_entity.id
_entity.type
_entity.pdbx_description
1 polymer ?
#
loop_
_entity_poly.entity_id
_entity_poly.type
_entity_poly.pdbx_seq_one_letter_code
_entity_poly.pdbx_strand_id
1 'polypeptide(L)'
;MLFPLCQNVYRAVIRFGLKTLYSENEDFAKQICSLPSLALLPVPDVIPTFDEIKMQFPAEGEPMLKYFEDYYNGVKGRLSRPRKAAK
;
A
#
# COMPACT_ATOMS: atom_id res chain seq x y z
N MET A 1 -14.90 3.79 -8.57
CA MET A 1 -13.48 3.41 -8.78
C MET A 1 -12.72 3.59 -7.46
N LEU A 2 -11.56 2.94 -7.28
CA LEU A 2 -10.78 2.74 -6.02
C LEU A 2 -11.35 1.81 -4.94
N PHE A 3 -12.66 1.58 -4.88
CA PHE A 3 -13.27 0.69 -3.88
C PHE A 3 -12.59 -0.69 -3.73
N PRO A 4 -12.23 -1.41 -4.82
CA PRO A 4 -11.52 -2.69 -4.71
C PRO A 4 -10.11 -2.57 -4.11
N LEU A 5 -9.42 -1.45 -4.36
CA LEU A 5 -8.09 -1.18 -3.80
C LEU A 5 -8.19 -0.94 -2.29
N CYS A 6 -9.10 -0.07 -1.87
CA CYS A 6 -9.37 0.18 -0.45
C CYS A 6 -9.79 -1.10 0.27
N GLN A 7 -10.60 -1.95 -0.37
CA GLN A 7 -11.01 -3.24 0.19
C GLN A 7 -9.83 -4.20 0.36
N ASN A 8 -8.91 -4.27 -0.60
CA ASN A 8 -7.70 -5.09 -0.49
C ASN A 8 -6.76 -4.59 0.60
N VAL A 9 -6.56 -3.27 0.70
CA VAL A 9 -5.77 -2.65 1.77
C VAL A 9 -6.37 -2.98 3.14
N TYR A 10 -7.69 -2.83 3.31
CA TYR A 10 -8.35 -3.18 4.57
C TYR A 10 -8.24 -4.68 4.91
N ARG A 11 -8.34 -5.56 3.90
CA ARG A 11 -8.09 -7.00 4.11
C ARG A 11 -6.65 -7.29 4.52
N ALA A 12 -5.68 -6.54 4.01
CA ALA A 12 -4.29 -6.66 4.41
C ALA A 12 -4.08 -6.20 5.87
N VAL A 13 -4.72 -5.10 6.30
CA VAL A 13 -4.73 -4.65 7.71
C VAL A 13 -5.19 -5.77 8.64
N ILE A 14 -6.31 -6.43 8.31
CA ILE A 14 -6.82 -7.55 9.10
C ILE A 14 -5.84 -8.73 9.08
N ARG A 15 -5.29 -9.07 7.91
CA ARG A 15 -4.34 -10.19 7.75
C ARG A 15 -3.09 -10.03 8.61
N PHE A 16 -2.61 -8.80 8.79
CA PHE A 16 -1.44 -8.50 9.61
C PHE A 16 -1.74 -8.26 11.09
N GLY A 17 -3.00 -8.43 11.52
CA GLY A 17 -3.38 -8.21 12.93
C GLY A 17 -3.44 -6.73 13.33
N LEU A 18 -3.42 -5.81 12.37
CA LEU A 18 -3.37 -4.36 12.60
C LEU A 18 -4.76 -3.73 12.80
N LYS A 19 -5.81 -4.56 12.93
CA LYS A 19 -7.20 -4.10 13.03
C LYS A 19 -7.44 -3.22 14.27
N THR A 20 -6.87 -3.60 15.42
CA THR A 20 -7.01 -2.84 16.67
C THR A 20 -6.32 -1.49 16.54
N LEU A 21 -5.06 -1.48 16.07
CA LEU A 21 -4.31 -0.25 15.82
C LEU A 21 -5.01 0.66 14.81
N TYR A 22 -5.57 0.10 13.74
CA TYR A 22 -6.36 0.84 12.75
C TYR A 22 -7.63 1.48 13.33
N SER A 23 -8.24 0.87 14.35
CA SER A 23 -9.48 1.38 14.94
C SER A 23 -9.22 2.40 16.04
N GLU A 24 -8.12 2.26 16.77
CA GLU A 24 -7.80 3.04 17.97
C GLU A 24 -6.84 4.20 17.68
N ASN A 25 -6.08 4.15 16.59
CA ASN A 25 -5.14 5.19 16.21
C ASN A 25 -5.57 5.84 14.88
N GLU A 26 -6.11 7.06 14.99
CA GLU A 26 -6.62 7.82 13.86
C GLU A 26 -5.51 8.19 12.85
N ASP A 27 -4.31 8.50 13.33
CA ASP A 27 -3.17 8.85 12.48
C ASP A 27 -2.71 7.65 11.65
N PHE A 28 -2.67 6.46 12.27
CA PHE A 28 -2.41 5.23 11.55
C PHE A 28 -3.50 4.92 10.52
N ALA A 29 -4.78 5.13 10.86
CA ALA A 29 -5.88 4.95 9.91
C ALA A 29 -5.76 5.90 8.70
N LYS A 30 -5.38 7.16 8.92
CA LYS A 30 -5.13 8.15 7.86
C LYS A 30 -4.00 7.70 6.93
N GLN A 31 -2.91 7.18 7.49
CA GLN A 31 -1.77 6.70 6.71
C GLN A 31 -2.10 5.43 5.91
N ILE A 32 -2.89 4.52 6.48
CA ILE A 32 -3.38 3.36 5.72
C ILE A 32 -4.29 3.80 4.57
N CYS A 33 -5.08 4.86 4.77
CA CYS A 33 -5.92 5.46 3.72
C CYS A 33 -5.12 6.25 2.68
N SER A 34 -3.92 6.76 3.00
CA SER A 34 -3.08 7.47 2.03
C SER A 34 -2.43 6.51 1.01
N LEU A 35 -2.18 5.25 1.37
CA LEU A 35 -1.67 4.23 0.45
C LEU A 35 -2.52 4.08 -0.83
N PRO A 36 -3.83 3.79 -0.77
CA PRO A 36 -4.66 3.70 -1.97
C PRO A 36 -4.82 5.04 -2.70
N SER A 37 -4.60 6.17 -2.04
CA SER A 37 -4.66 7.50 -2.68
C SER A 37 -3.54 7.73 -3.70
N LEU A 38 -2.42 7.00 -3.57
CA LEU A 38 -1.31 7.04 -4.53
C LEU A 38 -1.73 6.67 -5.96
N ALA A 39 -2.78 5.87 -6.12
CA ALA A 39 -3.32 5.50 -7.43
C ALA A 39 -4.01 6.68 -8.17
N LEU A 40 -4.21 7.82 -7.50
CA LEU A 40 -4.72 9.05 -8.10
C LEU A 40 -3.62 9.99 -8.60
N LEU A 41 -2.36 9.74 -8.21
CA LEU A 41 -1.24 10.58 -8.59
C LEU A 41 -0.75 10.27 -10.01
N PRO A 42 -0.17 11.26 -10.71
CA PRO A 42 0.64 10.99 -11.89
C PRO A 42 1.76 9.99 -11.56
N VAL A 43 2.04 9.07 -12.49
CA VAL A 43 3.12 8.06 -12.36
C VAL A 43 4.46 8.61 -11.82
N PRO A 44 4.99 9.77 -12.27
CA PRO A 44 6.26 10.27 -11.75
C PRO A 44 6.22 10.62 -10.25
N ASP A 45 5.05 10.93 -9.71
CA ASP A 45 4.88 11.43 -8.34
C ASP A 45 4.56 10.31 -7.34
N VAL A 46 4.25 9.10 -7.83
CA VAL A 46 3.89 7.94 -6.98
C VAL A 46 5.02 7.53 -6.06
N ILE A 47 6.25 7.38 -6.58
CA ILE A 47 7.40 6.93 -5.78
C ILE A 47 7.82 8.00 -4.75
N PRO A 48 8.01 9.29 -5.14
CA PRO A 48 8.32 10.34 -4.18
C PRO A 48 7.28 10.44 -3.05
N THR A 49 6.00 10.44 -3.39
CA THR A 49 4.93 10.54 -2.39
C THR A 49 4.85 9.30 -1.50
N PHE A 50 5.14 8.12 -2.03
CA PHE A 50 5.21 6.90 -1.22
C PHE A 50 6.36 6.94 -0.22
N ASP A 51 7.53 7.44 -0.62
CA ASP A 51 8.68 7.60 0.27
C ASP A 51 8.40 8.61 1.39
N GLU A 52 7.65 9.69 1.11
CA GLU A 52 7.17 10.62 2.14
C GLU A 52 6.20 9.95 3.14
N ILE A 53 5.26 9.13 2.65
CA ILE A 53 4.33 8.37 3.50
C ILE A 53 5.09 7.39 4.40
N LYS A 54 6.13 6.73 3.87
CA LYS A 54 6.98 5.82 4.64
C LYS A 54 7.64 6.50 5.85
N MET A 55 8.12 7.73 5.71
CA MET A 55 8.80 8.45 6.79
C MET A 55 7.88 8.74 7.99
N GLN A 56 6.58 8.80 7.76
CA GLN A 56 5.60 9.10 8.81
C GLN A 56 4.97 7.83 9.39
N PHE A 57 5.18 6.67 8.76
CA PHE A 57 4.53 5.43 9.12
C PHE A 57 5.08 4.86 10.44
N PRO A 58 4.23 4.44 11.39
CA PRO A 58 4.69 3.81 12.62
C PRO A 58 5.34 2.46 12.32
N ALA A 59 6.30 2.06 13.15
CA ALA A 59 7.08 0.83 12.96
C ALA A 59 6.19 -0.43 12.93
N GLU A 60 5.08 -0.42 13.65
CA GLU A 60 4.06 -1.48 13.67
C GLU A 60 3.39 -1.66 12.29
N GLY A 61 3.38 -0.61 11.47
CA GLY A 61 2.81 -0.58 10.13
C GLY A 61 3.74 -1.05 9.02
N GLU A 62 5.01 -1.34 9.32
CA GLU A 62 6.01 -1.81 8.34
C GLU A 62 5.53 -2.98 7.45
N PRO A 63 4.78 -3.99 7.97
CA PRO A 63 4.25 -5.07 7.13
C PRO A 63 3.29 -4.57 6.03
N MET A 64 2.56 -3.49 6.28
CA MET A 64 1.66 -2.87 5.30
C MET A 64 2.42 -2.11 4.23
N LEU A 65 3.46 -1.35 4.61
CA LEU A 65 4.33 -0.66 3.67
C LEU A 65 5.00 -1.65 2.72
N LYS A 66 5.59 -2.72 3.28
CA LYS A 66 6.22 -3.77 2.49
C LYS A 66 5.23 -4.47 1.56
N TYR A 67 4.04 -4.81 2.05
CA TYR A 67 2.98 -5.39 1.21
C TYR A 67 2.61 -4.47 0.04
N PHE A 68 2.46 -3.17 0.31
CA PHE A 68 2.08 -2.21 -0.70
C PHE A 68 3.19 -2.00 -1.73
N GLU A 69 4.44 -1.92 -1.28
CA GLU A 69 5.61 -1.82 -2.14
C GLU A 69 5.80 -3.04 -3.03
N ASP A 70 5.70 -4.24 -2.47
CA ASP A 70 5.88 -5.50 -3.19
C ASP A 70 4.78 -5.72 -4.24
N TYR A 71 3.54 -5.32 -3.93
CA TYR A 71 2.37 -5.62 -4.76
C TYR A 71 2.02 -4.52 -5.77
N TYR A 72 2.19 -3.24 -5.40
CA TYR A 72 1.75 -2.10 -6.20
C TYR A 72 2.90 -1.27 -6.77
N ASN A 73 3.94 -0.98 -5.97
CA ASN A 73 5.06 -0.15 -6.43
C ASN A 73 6.18 -0.97 -7.08
N GLY A 74 6.09 -2.30 -6.98
CA GLY A 74 6.83 -3.27 -7.77
C GLY A 74 8.33 -2.98 -7.80
N VAL A 75 9.02 -3.24 -6.67
CA VAL A 75 10.48 -3.29 -6.50
C VAL A 75 11.21 -3.22 -7.84
N LYS A 76 11.58 -1.99 -8.25
CA LYS A 76 12.45 -1.65 -9.40
C LYS A 76 12.44 -2.71 -10.53
N GLY A 77 11.37 -2.77 -11.33
CA GLY A 77 11.43 -3.41 -12.66
C GLY A 77 10.61 -4.69 -12.90
N ARG A 78 9.72 -5.11 -12.00
CA ARG A 78 8.90 -6.34 -12.22
C ARG A 78 7.58 -6.16 -12.97
N LEU A 79 7.23 -4.94 -13.40
CA LEU A 79 6.12 -4.74 -14.35
C LEU A 79 6.44 -5.20 -15.78
N SER A 80 7.67 -5.67 -16.06
CA SER A 80 7.94 -6.49 -17.24
C SER A 80 7.52 -7.95 -17.00
N ARG A 81 6.22 -8.21 -16.88
CA ARG A 81 5.68 -9.56 -17.01
C ARG A 81 4.90 -9.65 -18.33
N PRO A 82 5.49 -10.18 -19.43
CA PRO A 82 4.67 -10.69 -20.50
C PRO A 82 3.92 -11.89 -19.92
N ARG A 83 2.62 -11.72 -19.75
CA ARG A 83 1.73 -12.75 -19.24
C ARG A 83 1.47 -13.78 -20.35
N LYS A 84 2.43 -14.67 -20.67
CA LYS A 84 2.19 -15.93 -21.39
C LYS A 84 3.29 -16.97 -21.12
N ALA A 85 2.90 -18.08 -20.50
CA ALA A 85 3.10 -19.44 -21.00
C ALA A 85 2.42 -20.41 -20.01
N ALA A 86 1.20 -20.82 -20.37
CA ALA A 86 0.67 -22.09 -19.89
C ALA A 86 1.50 -23.20 -20.56
N LYS A 87 1.84 -24.23 -19.81
CA LYS A 87 2.31 -25.51 -20.34
C LYS A 87 1.42 -26.60 -19.77
#